data_AF-A0A3M1VL10-F1
#
_entry.id   AF-A0A3M1VL10-F1
#
_cell.length_a   1.000
_cell.length_b   1.000
_cell.length_c   1.000
_cell.angle_alpha   90.00
_cell.angle_beta   90.00
_cell.angle_gamma   90.00
#
_symmetry.space_group_name_H-M   'P 1'
#
loop_
_entity.id
_entity.type
_entity.pdbx_description
1 polymer ?
#
loop_
_entity_poly.entity_id
_entity_poly.type
_entity_poly.pdbx_seq_one_letter_code
_entity_poly.pdbx_strand_id
1 'polypeptide(L)'
;MPSRESASITAEARKRIYAYLALSAQIILLTAYLLVPYLAHSDALQWDAVGHVFQSWFIKEYLFPALTGWNFFFFAGYPQGTFYPPLFHYGTACLAFLLGVKLAFKALVSLAVLALVPSAYYFARACHAKRISAATASAGVTTLMAAPIVYSLGNNNIGGTFLSTFNTGLVTNAAALPLFFLYCGALLKAERNYNLLWPSLLLALLILTHTLSTIAAGLFALCCLSLQLRNLRIIRLHILHYGLTLLLTAFWIIPFLVYLPFTETVKISLRLAPGGLLIEILGIILVISGIIKDRLSYAPAIYFLLLTSVLLTINLLNIPFHVYRLILFAIIMIPLFVVQFLNPEKHGYLLAALMVFLVYCLASNNIAVYGPKMPELTFNRQAFKNRTWVVIPPSDENSPHLLQHVIPTRFRVASLKGLFVESSPNARFILSTEKLLDQHSMVWGVPTMITKDLPKETKRNILARMLRIYGINSVLSTHTLPLLKNTVTRPAFSYDKARPHFKL
;
A
#
# COMPACT_ATOMS: atom_id res chain seq x y z
N MET A 1 -20.16 43.64 31.22
CA MET A 1 -20.58 42.52 30.36
C MET A 1 -19.64 42.46 29.17
N PRO A 2 -19.11 41.28 28.79
CA PRO A 2 -18.28 41.18 27.59
C PRO A 2 -19.07 41.63 26.36
N SER A 3 -18.47 42.40 25.46
CA SER A 3 -19.11 42.76 24.19
C SER A 3 -19.44 41.48 23.41
N ARG A 4 -20.52 41.46 22.62
CA ARG A 4 -20.88 40.31 21.77
C ARG A 4 -19.71 39.83 20.88
N GLU A 5 -18.84 40.75 20.50
CA GLU A 5 -17.61 40.49 19.75
C GLU A 5 -16.55 39.72 20.57
N SER A 6 -16.34 40.09 21.84
CA SER A 6 -15.45 39.32 22.72
C SER A 6 -15.96 37.89 22.98
N ALA A 7 -17.27 37.69 23.04
CA ALA A 7 -17.89 36.37 23.19
C ALA A 7 -17.75 35.49 21.92
N SER A 8 -17.79 36.09 20.73
CA SER A 8 -17.64 35.34 19.47
C SER A 8 -16.19 34.94 19.21
N ILE A 9 -15.23 35.83 19.48
CA ILE A 9 -13.79 35.56 19.38
C ILE A 9 -13.40 34.40 20.31
N THR A 10 -13.90 34.41 21.54
CA THR A 10 -13.62 33.33 22.51
C THR A 10 -14.24 32.00 22.09
N ALA A 11 -15.43 32.00 21.47
CA ALA A 11 -16.06 30.78 20.97
C ALA A 11 -15.27 30.13 19.81
N GLU A 12 -14.78 30.91 18.85
CA GLU A 12 -14.00 30.37 17.72
C GLU A 12 -12.61 29.90 18.15
N ALA A 13 -11.97 30.61 19.09
CA ALA A 13 -10.72 30.17 19.70
C ALA A 13 -10.88 28.81 20.40
N ARG A 14 -11.97 28.61 21.16
CA ARG A 14 -12.29 27.31 21.78
C ARG A 14 -12.45 26.20 20.74
N LYS A 15 -13.23 26.44 19.67
CA LYS A 15 -13.39 25.46 18.57
C LYS A 15 -12.04 25.09 17.95
N ARG A 16 -11.14 26.05 17.77
CA ARG A 16 -9.79 25.79 17.25
C ARG A 16 -8.98 24.91 18.21
N ILE A 17 -8.97 25.23 19.50
CA ILE A 17 -8.26 24.45 20.52
C ILE A 17 -8.76 23.00 20.53
N TYR A 18 -10.07 22.79 20.59
CA TYR A 18 -10.64 21.45 20.63
C TYR A 18 -10.38 20.63 19.35
N ALA A 19 -10.40 21.27 18.17
CA ALA A 19 -10.00 20.58 16.95
C ALA A 19 -8.56 20.05 17.05
N TYR A 20 -7.63 20.89 17.53
CA TYR A 20 -6.23 20.47 17.69
C TYR A 20 -6.03 19.44 18.78
N LEU A 21 -6.78 19.51 19.88
CA LEU A 21 -6.78 18.46 20.90
C LEU A 21 -7.25 17.13 20.32
N ALA A 22 -8.32 17.12 19.50
CA ALA A 22 -8.80 15.91 18.84
C ALA A 22 -7.78 15.32 17.85
N LEU A 23 -7.08 16.16 17.08
CA LEU A 23 -6.01 15.71 16.18
C LEU A 23 -4.81 15.17 16.96
N SER A 24 -4.41 15.86 18.03
CA SER A 24 -3.31 15.45 18.90
C SER A 24 -3.61 14.12 19.59
N ALA A 25 -4.85 13.94 20.07
CA ALA A 25 -5.30 12.69 20.67
C ALA A 25 -5.20 11.50 19.69
N GLN A 26 -5.63 11.69 18.42
CA GLN A 26 -5.44 10.68 17.37
C GLN A 26 -3.96 10.32 17.20
N ILE A 27 -3.09 11.31 17.06
CA ILE A 27 -1.64 11.11 16.88
C ILE A 27 -1.04 10.38 18.09
N ILE A 28 -1.40 10.77 19.32
CA ILE A 28 -0.92 10.14 20.54
C ILE A 28 -1.36 8.67 20.60
N LEU A 29 -2.63 8.38 20.32
CA LEU A 29 -3.13 7.00 20.35
C LEU A 29 -2.50 6.12 19.27
N LEU A 30 -2.39 6.62 18.02
CA LEU A 30 -1.70 5.91 16.95
C LEU A 30 -0.24 5.65 17.35
N THR A 31 0.43 6.65 17.93
CA THR A 31 1.81 6.50 18.39
C THR A 31 1.92 5.42 19.47
N ALA A 32 1.13 5.53 20.55
CA ALA A 32 1.22 4.65 21.70
C ALA A 32 0.86 3.19 21.37
N TYR A 33 -0.21 2.96 20.61
CA TYR A 33 -0.76 1.62 20.43
C TYR A 33 -0.34 0.93 19.14
N LEU A 34 0.03 1.70 18.12
CA LEU A 34 0.41 1.16 16.83
C LEU A 34 1.91 1.31 16.59
N LEU A 35 2.41 2.54 16.67
CA LEU A 35 3.76 2.85 16.21
C LEU A 35 4.85 2.47 17.21
N VAL A 36 4.64 2.67 18.52
CA VAL A 36 5.62 2.28 19.54
C VAL A 36 5.85 0.76 19.53
N PRO A 37 4.82 -0.10 19.57
CA PRO A 37 5.02 -1.55 19.45
C PRO A 37 5.67 -1.95 18.12
N TYR A 38 5.24 -1.35 17.01
CA TYR A 38 5.82 -1.61 15.70
C TYR A 38 7.31 -1.23 15.64
N LEU A 39 7.67 -0.03 16.12
CA LEU A 39 9.04 0.46 16.15
C LEU A 39 9.93 -0.40 17.06
N ALA A 40 9.43 -0.76 18.25
CA ALA A 40 10.18 -1.53 19.23
C ALA A 40 10.35 -2.99 18.84
N HIS A 41 9.32 -3.64 18.30
CA HIS A 41 9.29 -5.11 18.23
C HIS A 41 9.23 -5.68 16.81
N SER A 42 8.74 -4.94 15.82
CA SER A 42 8.62 -5.48 14.46
C SER A 42 9.97 -5.73 13.80
N ASP A 43 10.06 -6.72 12.92
CA ASP A 43 11.17 -6.81 11.97
C ASP A 43 10.82 -6.17 10.61
N ALA A 44 9.56 -5.77 10.41
CA ALA A 44 9.02 -5.28 9.12
C ALA A 44 9.19 -6.28 7.96
N LEU A 45 9.08 -7.58 8.26
CA LEU A 45 9.28 -8.68 7.31
C LEU A 45 7.98 -9.44 6.99
N GLN A 46 6.83 -8.88 7.34
CA GLN A 46 5.53 -9.45 7.00
C GLN A 46 5.24 -9.34 5.50
N TRP A 47 4.77 -10.42 4.88
CA TRP A 47 4.24 -10.48 3.52
C TRP A 47 5.01 -9.60 2.52
N ASP A 48 4.38 -8.55 1.98
CA ASP A 48 4.96 -7.68 0.95
C ASP A 48 6.00 -6.71 1.53
N ALA A 49 5.99 -6.48 2.84
CA ALA A 49 6.94 -5.56 3.48
C ALA A 49 8.38 -6.03 3.29
N VAL A 50 8.64 -7.35 3.33
CA VAL A 50 9.99 -7.90 3.16
C VAL A 50 10.60 -7.57 1.79
N GLY A 51 9.77 -7.56 0.74
CA GLY A 51 10.22 -7.16 -0.60
C GLY A 51 10.51 -5.67 -0.69
N HIS A 52 9.71 -4.82 -0.03
CA HIS A 52 9.97 -3.38 0.02
C HIS A 52 11.21 -3.03 0.87
N VAL A 53 11.46 -3.76 1.97
CA VAL A 53 12.70 -3.68 2.75
C VAL A 53 13.89 -4.08 1.88
N PHE A 54 13.78 -5.21 1.17
CA PHE A 54 14.81 -5.66 0.22
C PHE A 54 15.10 -4.58 -0.85
N GLN A 55 14.09 -3.99 -1.47
CA GLN A 55 14.31 -2.97 -2.50
C GLN A 55 15.05 -1.76 -1.96
N SER A 56 14.69 -1.32 -0.76
CA SER A 56 15.36 -0.18 -0.10
C SER A 56 16.81 -0.51 0.24
N TRP A 57 17.08 -1.75 0.68
CA TRP A 57 18.44 -2.25 0.87
C TRP A 57 19.22 -2.31 -0.44
N PHE A 58 18.64 -2.86 -1.51
CA PHE A 58 19.29 -2.95 -2.81
C PHE A 58 19.62 -1.57 -3.35
N ILE A 59 18.70 -0.61 -3.22
CA ILE A 59 18.93 0.77 -3.64
C ILE A 59 20.13 1.35 -2.89
N LYS A 60 20.15 1.24 -1.56
CA LYS A 60 21.24 1.75 -0.73
C LYS A 60 22.59 1.14 -1.11
N GLU A 61 22.66 -0.18 -1.28
CA GLU A 61 23.93 -0.91 -1.40
C GLU A 61 24.46 -0.99 -2.83
N TYR A 62 23.59 -0.98 -3.84
CA TYR A 62 23.97 -1.30 -5.23
C TYR A 62 23.53 -0.26 -6.26
N LEU A 63 22.50 0.55 -5.97
CA LEU A 63 21.92 1.43 -7.00
C LEU A 63 22.20 2.91 -6.79
N PHE A 64 22.17 3.38 -5.55
CA PHE A 64 22.28 4.80 -5.23
C PHE A 64 23.64 5.36 -5.69
N PRO A 65 23.69 6.51 -6.40
CA PRO A 65 22.60 7.48 -6.63
C PRO A 65 21.86 7.32 -7.97
N ALA A 66 22.13 6.28 -8.77
CA ALA A 66 21.39 6.03 -10.01
C ALA A 66 19.90 5.77 -9.70
N LEU A 67 19.01 6.09 -10.65
CA LEU A 67 17.56 5.93 -10.48
C LEU A 67 17.05 4.55 -10.89
N THR A 68 17.73 3.92 -11.85
CA THR A 68 17.42 2.60 -12.40
C THR A 68 18.69 1.78 -12.63
N GLY A 69 18.59 0.47 -12.54
CA GLY A 69 19.75 -0.42 -12.69
C GLY A 69 19.40 -1.90 -12.63
N TRP A 70 20.37 -2.77 -12.92
CA TRP A 70 20.12 -4.20 -13.01
C TRP A 70 20.16 -4.87 -11.63
N ASN A 71 19.02 -5.39 -11.19
CA ASN A 71 18.95 -6.21 -9.98
C ASN A 71 19.19 -7.68 -10.33
N PHE A 72 20.32 -8.22 -9.90
CA PHE A 72 20.74 -9.59 -10.18
C PHE A 72 20.25 -10.63 -9.15
N PHE A 73 19.53 -10.23 -8.12
CA PHE A 73 19.12 -11.10 -7.01
C PHE A 73 17.89 -11.96 -7.29
N PHE A 74 17.00 -11.55 -8.20
CA PHE A 74 15.73 -12.26 -8.44
C PHE A 74 15.41 -12.35 -9.91
N PHE A 75 14.59 -13.34 -10.28
CA PHE A 75 14.04 -13.53 -11.62
C PHE A 75 15.05 -13.63 -12.77
N ALA A 76 16.26 -14.12 -12.47
CA ALA A 76 17.43 -14.08 -13.37
C ALA A 76 17.88 -12.65 -13.77
N GLY A 77 17.29 -11.66 -13.11
CA GLY A 77 17.57 -10.25 -13.18
C GLY A 77 16.45 -9.43 -13.81
N TYR A 78 16.33 -8.18 -13.38
CA TYR A 78 15.36 -7.22 -13.90
C TYR A 78 15.82 -5.76 -13.70
N PRO A 79 15.30 -4.80 -14.49
CA PRO A 79 15.58 -3.38 -14.30
C PRO A 79 14.85 -2.83 -13.06
N GLN A 80 15.56 -2.77 -11.94
CA GLN A 80 15.10 -2.16 -10.70
C GLN A 80 14.83 -0.67 -10.90
N GLY A 81 13.74 -0.18 -10.31
CA GLY A 81 13.33 1.23 -10.41
C GLY A 81 12.50 1.56 -11.66
N THR A 82 12.28 0.62 -12.57
CA THR A 82 11.48 0.84 -13.79
C THR A 82 10.01 0.46 -13.60
N PHE A 83 9.73 -0.71 -13.03
CA PHE A 83 8.39 -1.30 -13.01
C PHE A 83 7.54 -0.96 -11.79
N TYR A 84 8.13 -0.31 -10.78
CA TYR A 84 7.45 0.05 -9.55
C TYR A 84 7.80 1.50 -9.16
N PRO A 85 6.85 2.30 -8.65
CA PRO A 85 7.11 3.68 -8.23
C PRO A 85 8.24 3.79 -7.19
N PRO A 86 9.25 4.65 -7.40
CA PRO A 86 10.51 4.55 -6.67
C PRO A 86 10.57 5.34 -5.35
N LEU A 87 9.70 6.34 -5.15
CA LEU A 87 9.89 7.36 -4.10
C LEU A 87 9.98 6.77 -2.69
N PHE A 88 9.12 5.80 -2.36
CA PHE A 88 9.14 5.18 -1.04
C PHE A 88 10.45 4.45 -0.75
N HIS A 89 10.98 3.71 -1.73
CA HIS A 89 12.21 2.93 -1.56
C HIS A 89 13.45 3.83 -1.56
N TYR A 90 13.50 4.87 -2.40
CA TYR A 90 14.57 5.86 -2.34
C TYR A 90 14.54 6.67 -1.05
N GLY A 91 13.35 7.10 -0.60
CA GLY A 91 13.20 7.78 0.68
C GLY A 91 13.71 6.91 1.84
N THR A 92 13.37 5.62 1.82
CA THR A 92 13.88 4.66 2.80
C THR A 92 15.40 4.48 2.67
N ALA A 93 15.94 4.31 1.46
CA ALA A 93 17.37 4.11 1.23
C ALA A 93 18.20 5.34 1.66
N CYS A 94 17.74 6.55 1.36
CA CYS A 94 18.36 7.80 1.81
C CYS A 94 18.45 7.87 3.33
N LEU A 95 17.33 7.61 4.03
CA LEU A 95 17.31 7.57 5.50
C LEU A 95 18.15 6.41 6.06
N ALA A 96 18.29 5.31 5.31
CA ALA A 96 19.03 4.13 5.71
C ALA A 96 20.57 4.32 5.72
N PHE A 97 21.09 5.39 5.12
CA PHE A 97 22.49 5.79 5.32
C PHE A 97 22.74 6.26 6.76
N LEU A 98 21.75 6.86 7.42
CA LEU A 98 21.86 7.35 8.80
C LEU A 98 21.37 6.33 9.83
N LEU A 99 20.22 5.70 9.57
CA LEU A 99 19.50 4.89 10.56
C LEU A 99 19.65 3.38 10.36
N GLY A 100 20.22 2.95 9.23
CA GLY A 100 20.10 1.57 8.74
C GLY A 100 18.73 1.28 8.13
N VAL A 101 18.67 0.27 7.25
CA VAL A 101 17.47 0.00 6.40
C VAL A 101 16.23 -0.29 7.23
N LYS A 102 16.35 -1.14 8.27
CA LYS A 102 15.22 -1.54 9.11
C LYS A 102 14.57 -0.34 9.81
N LEU A 103 15.36 0.50 10.47
CA LEU A 103 14.82 1.65 11.21
C LEU A 103 14.30 2.73 10.25
N ALA A 104 15.01 2.99 9.15
CA ALA A 104 14.55 3.92 8.12
C ALA A 104 13.19 3.51 7.52
N PHE A 105 13.02 2.23 7.20
CA PHE A 105 11.76 1.70 6.66
C PHE A 105 10.61 1.91 7.65
N LYS A 106 10.81 1.51 8.90
CA LYS A 106 9.81 1.69 9.95
C LYS A 106 9.47 3.15 10.20
N ALA A 107 10.48 4.03 10.18
CA ALA A 107 10.29 5.46 10.37
C ALA A 107 9.40 6.06 9.27
N LEU A 108 9.63 5.66 8.01
CA LEU A 108 8.83 6.16 6.88
C LEU A 108 7.39 5.63 6.92
N VAL A 109 7.18 4.36 7.28
CA VAL A 109 5.84 3.79 7.52
C VAL A 109 5.12 4.53 8.65
N SER A 110 5.81 4.76 9.78
CA SER A 110 5.26 5.52 10.91
C SER A 110 4.90 6.95 10.52
N LEU A 111 5.75 7.63 9.75
CA LEU A 111 5.49 8.98 9.25
C LEU A 111 4.25 9.01 8.36
N ALA A 112 4.06 8.03 7.48
CA ALA A 112 2.87 7.92 6.65
C ALA A 112 1.59 7.80 7.49
N VAL A 113 1.60 6.94 8.51
CA VAL A 113 0.45 6.77 9.42
C VAL A 113 0.14 8.07 10.17
N LEU A 114 1.16 8.75 10.69
CA LEU A 114 0.95 10.02 11.41
C LEU A 114 0.49 11.14 10.48
N ALA A 115 1.01 11.21 9.26
CA ALA A 115 0.65 12.23 8.27
C ALA A 115 -0.81 12.08 7.76
N LEU A 116 -1.42 10.91 7.92
CA LEU A 116 -2.82 10.67 7.54
C LEU A 116 -3.78 11.61 8.28
N VAL A 117 -3.56 11.84 9.57
CA VAL A 117 -4.43 12.67 10.42
C VAL A 117 -4.48 14.14 9.94
N PRO A 118 -3.35 14.88 9.86
CA PRO A 118 -3.38 16.26 9.41
C PRO A 118 -3.76 16.40 7.93
N SER A 119 -3.46 15.41 7.08
CA SER A 119 -3.82 15.46 5.65
C SER A 119 -5.32 15.27 5.42
N ALA A 120 -5.97 14.32 6.10
CA ALA A 120 -7.41 14.14 6.05
C ALA A 120 -8.14 15.38 6.60
N TYR A 121 -7.65 15.94 7.71
CA TYR A 121 -8.13 17.23 8.23
C TYR A 121 -8.03 18.35 7.19
N TYR A 122 -6.86 18.48 6.56
CA TYR A 122 -6.60 19.49 5.54
C TYR A 122 -7.55 19.37 4.35
N PHE A 123 -7.79 18.16 3.86
CA PHE A 123 -8.74 17.90 2.78
C PHE A 123 -10.17 18.29 3.18
N ALA A 124 -10.63 17.86 4.36
CA ALA A 124 -11.96 18.23 4.85
C ALA A 124 -12.14 19.76 4.96
N ARG A 125 -11.09 20.47 5.40
CA ARG A 125 -11.06 21.95 5.42
C ARG A 125 -11.13 22.56 4.01
N ALA A 126 -10.51 21.95 3.01
CA ALA A 126 -10.59 22.41 1.62
C ALA A 126 -12.03 22.25 1.06
N CYS A 127 -12.74 21.21 1.50
CA CYS A 127 -14.18 20.98 1.29
C CYS A 127 -15.08 21.82 2.22
N HIS A 128 -14.59 22.96 2.72
CA HIS A 128 -15.31 23.91 3.57
C HIS A 128 -15.84 23.39 4.90
N ALA A 129 -15.41 22.21 5.37
CA ALA A 129 -15.79 21.74 6.69
C ALA A 129 -15.29 22.70 7.79
N LYS A 130 -16.15 22.98 8.78
CA LYS A 130 -15.77 23.74 9.98
C LYS A 130 -14.67 23.00 10.76
N ARG A 131 -13.97 23.68 11.68
CA ARG A 131 -12.77 23.12 12.34
C ARG A 131 -13.06 21.80 13.05
N ILE A 132 -14.14 21.76 13.83
CA ILE A 132 -14.57 20.55 14.55
C ILE A 132 -15.00 19.47 13.57
N SER A 133 -15.84 19.82 12.60
CA SER A 133 -16.25 18.93 11.51
C SER A 133 -15.04 18.27 10.83
N ALA A 134 -14.05 19.05 10.40
CA ALA A 134 -12.85 18.52 9.77
C ALA A 134 -12.04 17.59 10.69
N ALA A 135 -11.94 17.91 11.99
CA ALA A 135 -11.27 17.05 12.96
C ALA A 135 -12.03 15.73 13.17
N THR A 136 -13.37 15.79 13.22
CA THR A 136 -14.23 14.60 13.28
C THR A 136 -14.14 13.77 12.00
N ALA A 137 -14.08 14.38 10.82
CA ALA A 137 -13.91 13.66 9.56
C ALA A 137 -12.56 12.95 9.49
N SER A 138 -11.48 13.62 9.93
CA SER A 138 -10.16 13.01 10.12
C SER A 138 -10.19 11.83 11.09
N ALA A 139 -10.88 11.98 12.23
CA ALA A 139 -11.06 10.90 13.18
C ALA A 139 -11.78 9.72 12.53
N GLY A 140 -12.86 9.97 11.79
CA GLY A 140 -13.60 8.94 11.06
C GLY A 140 -12.76 8.22 10.01
N VAL A 141 -11.91 8.94 9.25
CA VAL A 141 -10.96 8.31 8.32
C VAL A 141 -10.01 7.38 9.09
N THR A 142 -9.44 7.85 10.18
CA THR A 142 -8.52 7.06 11.02
C THR A 142 -9.22 5.83 11.61
N THR A 143 -10.46 5.98 12.10
CA THR A 143 -11.29 4.87 12.59
C THR A 143 -11.54 3.84 11.49
N LEU A 144 -11.88 4.28 10.28
CA LEU A 144 -12.06 3.35 9.16
C LEU A 144 -10.77 2.62 8.79
N MET A 145 -9.60 3.28 8.89
CA MET A 145 -8.32 2.62 8.63
C MET A 145 -7.92 1.62 9.72
N ALA A 146 -8.33 1.85 10.96
CA ALA A 146 -8.15 0.92 12.07
C ALA A 146 -9.18 -0.22 12.09
N ALA A 147 -10.37 0.01 11.53
CA ALA A 147 -11.44 -0.96 11.50
C ALA A 147 -11.10 -2.14 10.59
N PRO A 148 -11.46 -3.37 10.96
CA PRO A 148 -11.26 -4.55 10.13
C PRO A 148 -12.33 -4.66 9.04
N ILE A 149 -12.57 -3.54 8.32
CA ILE A 149 -13.54 -3.40 7.21
C ILE A 149 -13.30 -4.47 6.13
N VAL A 150 -12.06 -4.89 6.02
CA VAL A 150 -11.59 -6.08 5.32
C VAL A 150 -12.55 -7.29 5.43
N TYR A 151 -13.06 -7.61 6.63
CA TYR A 151 -13.98 -8.75 6.81
C TYR A 151 -15.34 -8.49 6.17
N SER A 152 -15.84 -7.25 6.27
CA SER A 152 -17.10 -6.84 5.64
C SER A 152 -17.00 -6.74 4.11
N LEU A 153 -15.80 -6.54 3.57
CA LEU A 153 -15.54 -6.48 2.13
C LEU A 153 -15.17 -7.84 1.52
N GLY A 154 -14.87 -8.85 2.34
CA GLY A 154 -14.46 -10.18 1.88
C GLY A 154 -13.05 -10.24 1.27
N ASN A 155 -12.22 -9.21 1.49
CA ASN A 155 -10.87 -9.15 0.94
C ASN A 155 -9.89 -8.48 1.92
N ASN A 156 -8.89 -9.25 2.38
CA ASN A 156 -7.89 -8.79 3.35
C ASN A 156 -6.84 -7.83 2.79
N ASN A 157 -6.83 -7.62 1.47
CA ASN A 157 -5.72 -6.97 0.78
C ASN A 157 -6.14 -5.71 0.02
N ILE A 158 -7.22 -5.04 0.43
CA ILE A 158 -7.69 -3.79 -0.20
C ILE A 158 -6.64 -2.66 -0.16
N GLY A 159 -5.64 -2.76 0.72
CA GLY A 159 -4.56 -1.79 0.87
C GLY A 159 -4.99 -0.57 1.68
N GLY A 160 -4.00 0.19 2.16
CA GLY A 160 -4.19 1.47 2.87
C GLY A 160 -4.81 1.42 4.27
N THR A 161 -5.53 0.36 4.64
CA THR A 161 -5.91 0.10 6.05
C THR A 161 -4.69 -0.24 6.90
N PHE A 162 -4.77 -0.06 8.21
CA PHE A 162 -3.68 -0.44 9.11
C PHE A 162 -3.48 -1.96 9.11
N LEU A 163 -4.55 -2.76 9.02
CA LEU A 163 -4.41 -4.22 8.86
C LEU A 163 -3.60 -4.57 7.60
N SER A 164 -3.96 -4.01 6.44
CA SER A 164 -3.21 -4.23 5.20
C SER A 164 -1.76 -3.71 5.27
N THR A 165 -1.52 -2.63 6.02
CA THR A 165 -0.18 -2.04 6.18
C THR A 165 0.71 -2.90 7.07
N PHE A 166 0.24 -3.28 8.25
CA PHE A 166 1.05 -3.96 9.27
C PHE A 166 1.01 -5.48 9.19
N ASN A 167 -0.01 -6.08 8.59
CA ASN A 167 -0.11 -7.55 8.47
C ASN A 167 0.28 -8.02 7.06
N THR A 168 -0.15 -7.32 6.01
CA THR A 168 0.14 -7.68 4.61
C THR A 168 1.34 -6.92 4.02
N GLY A 169 1.77 -5.83 4.65
CA GLY A 169 2.92 -5.07 4.15
C GLY A 169 2.65 -4.18 2.94
N LEU A 170 1.39 -3.78 2.70
CA LEU A 170 1.00 -2.86 1.63
C LEU A 170 1.36 -1.39 1.96
N VAL A 171 2.63 -1.15 2.30
CA VAL A 171 3.14 0.09 2.91
C VAL A 171 3.18 1.28 1.96
N THR A 172 3.41 1.06 0.67
CA THR A 172 3.46 2.13 -0.34
C THR A 172 2.07 2.73 -0.57
N ASN A 173 1.02 1.91 -0.47
CA ASN A 173 -0.36 2.37 -0.47
C ASN A 173 -0.64 3.26 0.76
N ALA A 174 -0.22 2.83 1.95
CA ALA A 174 -0.33 3.64 3.17
C ALA A 174 0.41 4.97 3.07
N ALA A 175 1.62 4.99 2.49
CA ALA A 175 2.39 6.21 2.23
C ALA A 175 1.72 7.15 1.22
N ALA A 176 0.97 6.59 0.27
CA ALA A 176 0.26 7.35 -0.74
C ALA A 176 -1.02 8.02 -0.22
N LEU A 177 -1.66 7.50 0.84
CA LEU A 177 -2.91 8.04 1.36
C LEU A 177 -2.80 9.49 1.87
N PRO A 178 -1.81 9.88 2.69
CA PRO A 178 -1.63 11.27 3.06
C PRO A 178 -1.40 12.18 1.85
N LEU A 179 -0.59 11.73 0.89
CA LEU A 179 -0.33 12.47 -0.35
C LEU A 179 -1.61 12.67 -1.16
N PHE A 180 -2.47 11.65 -1.24
CA PHE A 180 -3.78 11.75 -1.89
C PHE A 180 -4.65 12.83 -1.25
N PHE A 181 -4.79 12.84 0.08
CA PHE A 181 -5.59 13.86 0.76
C PHE A 181 -5.01 15.26 0.61
N LEU A 182 -3.69 15.40 0.76
CA LEU A 182 -3.00 16.68 0.53
C LEU A 182 -3.21 17.16 -0.91
N TYR A 183 -3.09 16.28 -1.90
CA TYR A 183 -3.31 16.57 -3.31
C TYR A 183 -4.74 17.08 -3.53
N CYS A 184 -5.76 16.31 -3.13
CA CYS A 184 -7.16 16.69 -3.32
C CYS A 184 -7.47 18.05 -2.67
N GLY A 185 -6.96 18.28 -1.46
CA GLY A 185 -7.16 19.57 -0.78
C GLY A 185 -6.39 20.73 -1.43
N ALA A 186 -5.20 20.48 -1.97
CA ALA A 186 -4.40 21.48 -2.69
C ALA A 186 -5.04 21.83 -4.03
N LEU A 187 -5.56 20.86 -4.76
CA LEU A 187 -6.25 21.07 -6.03
C LEU A 187 -7.50 21.94 -5.87
N LEU A 188 -8.36 21.64 -4.88
CA LEU A 188 -9.55 22.45 -4.59
C LEU A 188 -9.22 23.91 -4.22
N LYS A 189 -8.05 24.15 -3.62
CA LYS A 189 -7.57 25.52 -3.33
C LYS A 189 -6.96 26.17 -4.56
N ALA A 190 -6.22 25.43 -5.37
CA ALA A 190 -5.61 25.89 -6.62
C ALA A 190 -6.65 26.43 -7.59
N GLU A 191 -7.84 25.83 -7.66
CA GLU A 191 -8.93 26.35 -8.51
C GLU A 191 -9.45 27.73 -8.06
N ARG A 192 -9.21 28.12 -6.80
CA ARG A 192 -9.61 29.43 -6.25
C ARG A 192 -8.51 30.47 -6.34
N ASN A 193 -7.26 30.08 -6.08
CA ASN A 193 -6.12 30.99 -5.98
C ASN A 193 -5.11 30.88 -7.14
N TYR A 194 -5.36 29.99 -8.10
CA TYR A 194 -4.52 29.70 -9.26
C TYR A 194 -3.08 29.23 -8.93
N ASN A 195 -2.84 28.72 -7.72
CA ASN A 195 -1.53 28.17 -7.34
C ASN A 195 -1.37 26.71 -7.78
N LEU A 196 -0.60 26.51 -8.85
CA LEU A 196 -0.35 25.23 -9.50
C LEU A 196 0.76 24.38 -8.85
N LEU A 197 1.68 25.00 -8.11
CA LEU A 197 2.92 24.35 -7.68
C LEU A 197 2.64 23.16 -6.76
N TRP A 198 1.84 23.39 -5.72
CA TRP A 198 1.55 22.38 -4.71
C TRP A 198 0.76 21.18 -5.25
N PRO A 199 -0.37 21.33 -5.96
CA PRO A 199 -1.06 20.16 -6.51
C PRO A 199 -0.17 19.39 -7.51
N SER A 200 0.62 20.06 -8.36
CA SER A 200 1.54 19.37 -9.29
C SER A 200 2.63 18.58 -8.57
N LEU A 201 3.27 19.18 -7.56
CA LEU A 201 4.29 18.49 -6.78
C LEU A 201 3.69 17.29 -6.03
N LEU A 202 2.52 17.47 -5.40
CA LEU A 202 1.86 16.39 -4.65
C LEU A 202 1.42 15.25 -5.57
N LEU A 203 0.90 15.54 -6.76
CA LEU A 203 0.56 14.50 -7.74
C LEU A 203 1.82 13.79 -8.25
N ALA A 204 2.92 14.51 -8.47
CA ALA A 204 4.19 13.91 -8.87
C ALA A 204 4.73 12.96 -7.78
N LEU A 205 4.70 13.39 -6.51
CA LEU A 205 5.08 12.53 -5.37
C LEU A 205 4.15 11.32 -5.26
N LEU A 206 2.85 11.48 -5.52
CA LEU A 206 1.87 10.40 -5.49
C LEU A 206 2.13 9.37 -6.60
N ILE A 207 2.40 9.81 -7.83
CA ILE A 207 2.82 8.97 -8.98
C ILE A 207 4.03 8.14 -8.59
N LEU A 208 5.06 8.79 -8.04
CA LEU A 208 6.30 8.14 -7.67
C LEU A 208 6.17 7.29 -6.40
N THR A 209 5.04 7.35 -5.67
CA THR A 209 4.79 6.52 -4.48
C THR A 209 3.94 5.29 -4.80
N HIS A 210 2.81 5.46 -5.51
CA HIS A 210 1.85 4.38 -5.73
C HIS A 210 0.88 4.65 -6.90
N THR A 211 0.88 3.73 -7.88
CA THR A 211 0.12 3.87 -9.13
C THR A 211 -1.40 3.88 -8.92
N LEU A 212 -1.94 3.03 -8.04
CA LEU A 212 -3.41 2.97 -7.86
C LEU A 212 -3.96 4.21 -7.17
N SER A 213 -3.21 4.76 -6.22
CA SER A 213 -3.59 6.01 -5.55
C SER A 213 -3.53 7.19 -6.52
N THR A 214 -2.62 7.14 -7.49
CA THR A 214 -2.54 8.10 -8.59
C THR A 214 -3.77 8.04 -9.48
N ILE A 215 -4.26 6.84 -9.83
CA ILE A 215 -5.50 6.69 -10.60
C ILE A 215 -6.68 7.31 -9.83
N ALA A 216 -6.78 7.03 -8.53
CA ALA A 216 -7.79 7.63 -7.66
C ALA A 216 -7.71 9.17 -7.65
N ALA A 217 -6.49 9.74 -7.51
CA ALA A 217 -6.27 11.18 -7.58
C ALA A 217 -6.63 11.78 -8.95
N GLY A 218 -6.27 11.10 -10.05
CA GLY A 218 -6.61 11.50 -11.41
C GLY A 218 -8.12 11.56 -11.62
N LEU A 219 -8.86 10.56 -11.14
CA LEU A 219 -10.32 10.57 -11.16
C LEU A 219 -10.90 11.74 -10.36
N PHE A 220 -10.36 12.05 -9.17
CA PHE A 220 -10.79 13.21 -8.39
C PHE A 220 -10.57 14.53 -9.14
N ALA A 221 -9.42 14.67 -9.81
CA ALA A 221 -9.10 15.85 -10.58
C ALA A 221 -10.00 16.00 -11.83
N LEU A 222 -10.31 14.90 -12.51
CA LEU A 222 -11.29 14.87 -13.59
C LEU A 222 -12.68 15.30 -13.11
N CYS A 223 -13.10 14.93 -11.91
CA CYS A 223 -14.35 15.41 -11.31
C CYS A 223 -14.34 16.92 -11.03
N CYS A 224 -13.20 17.47 -10.60
CA CYS A 224 -13.08 18.91 -10.38
C CYS A 224 -13.16 19.67 -11.71
N LEU A 225 -12.46 19.17 -12.75
CA LEU A 225 -12.49 19.73 -14.10
C LEU A 225 -13.88 19.62 -14.73
N SER A 226 -14.58 18.49 -14.58
CA SER A 226 -15.90 18.27 -15.19
C SER A 226 -16.96 19.26 -14.70
N LEU A 227 -16.84 19.69 -13.44
CA LEU A 227 -17.69 20.73 -12.84
C LEU A 227 -17.43 22.12 -13.43
N GLN A 228 -16.31 22.34 -14.12
CA GLN A 228 -15.84 23.65 -14.55
C GLN A 228 -15.45 23.68 -16.04
N LEU A 229 -15.99 22.78 -16.87
CA LEU A 229 -15.69 22.68 -18.31
C LEU A 229 -15.99 23.96 -19.11
N ARG A 230 -16.79 24.88 -18.58
CA ARG A 230 -17.07 26.18 -19.21
C ARG A 230 -16.03 27.24 -18.88
N ASN A 231 -15.16 27.00 -17.90
CA ASN A 231 -14.16 27.95 -17.45
C ASN A 231 -12.80 27.63 -18.09
N LEU A 232 -12.50 28.28 -19.21
CA LEU A 232 -11.24 28.10 -19.95
C LEU A 232 -9.98 28.35 -19.10
N ARG A 233 -10.07 29.25 -18.11
CA ARG A 233 -8.96 29.52 -17.19
C ARG A 233 -8.65 28.30 -16.33
N ILE A 234 -9.68 27.59 -15.87
CA ILE A 234 -9.55 26.36 -15.08
C ILE A 234 -9.08 25.20 -15.95
N ILE A 235 -9.60 25.07 -17.18
CA ILE A 235 -9.07 24.09 -18.14
C ILE A 235 -7.58 24.30 -18.37
N ARG A 236 -7.15 25.54 -18.63
CA ARG A 236 -5.72 25.88 -18.79
C ARG A 236 -4.92 25.54 -17.53
N LEU A 237 -5.47 25.81 -16.35
CA LEU A 237 -4.86 25.44 -15.07
C LEU A 237 -4.62 23.92 -15.00
N HIS A 238 -5.65 23.10 -15.28
CA HIS A 238 -5.50 21.63 -15.28
C HIS A 238 -4.47 21.14 -16.31
N ILE A 239 -4.45 21.71 -17.52
CA ILE A 239 -3.44 21.37 -18.54
C ILE A 239 -2.02 21.66 -18.04
N LEU A 240 -1.79 22.84 -17.46
CA LEU A 240 -0.48 23.20 -16.90
C LEU A 240 -0.12 22.32 -15.69
N HIS A 241 -1.10 22.01 -14.85
CA HIS A 241 -0.94 21.13 -13.70
C HIS A 241 -0.44 19.74 -14.13
N TYR A 242 -1.10 19.12 -15.10
CA TYR A 242 -0.70 17.81 -15.64
C TYR A 242 0.62 17.86 -16.40
N GLY A 243 0.86 18.92 -17.18
CA GLY A 243 2.14 19.13 -17.87
C GLY A 243 3.31 19.20 -16.91
N LEU A 244 3.21 20.01 -15.85
CA LEU A 244 4.24 20.10 -14.81
C LEU A 244 4.44 18.78 -14.06
N THR A 245 3.34 18.09 -13.73
CA THR A 245 3.40 16.77 -13.08
C THR A 245 4.12 15.75 -13.96
N LEU A 246 3.82 15.71 -15.26
CA LEU A 246 4.46 14.82 -16.22
C LEU A 246 5.95 15.12 -16.30
N LEU A 247 6.36 16.39 -16.37
CA LEU A 247 7.79 16.77 -16.39
C LEU A 247 8.53 16.30 -15.13
N LEU A 248 7.92 16.46 -13.95
CA LEU A 248 8.51 16.04 -12.68
C LEU A 248 8.63 14.51 -12.54
N THR A 249 7.85 13.75 -13.30
CA THR A 249 7.78 12.28 -13.21
C THR A 249 8.25 11.57 -14.47
N ALA A 250 8.62 12.31 -15.51
CA ALA A 250 8.98 11.81 -16.83
C ALA A 250 10.14 10.80 -16.77
N PHE A 251 11.11 11.03 -15.87
CA PHE A 251 12.26 10.15 -15.67
C PHE A 251 11.86 8.72 -15.29
N TRP A 252 10.66 8.53 -14.71
CA TRP A 252 10.14 7.23 -14.32
C TRP A 252 9.00 6.77 -15.24
N ILE A 253 8.03 7.65 -15.53
CA ILE A 253 6.87 7.31 -16.38
C ILE A 253 7.31 6.86 -17.76
N ILE A 254 8.26 7.57 -18.40
CA ILE A 254 8.67 7.24 -19.78
C ILE A 254 9.30 5.84 -19.84
N PRO A 255 10.32 5.49 -19.02
CA PRO A 255 10.82 4.11 -18.98
C PRO A 255 9.74 3.09 -18.63
N PHE A 256 8.88 3.38 -17.64
CA PHE A 256 7.80 2.48 -17.27
C PHE A 256 6.90 2.14 -18.47
N LEU A 257 6.47 3.14 -19.25
CA LEU A 257 5.62 2.95 -20.42
C LEU A 257 6.36 2.21 -21.55
N VAL A 258 7.63 2.54 -21.81
CA VAL A 258 8.45 1.85 -22.81
C VAL A 258 8.61 0.37 -22.49
N TYR A 259 8.81 0.03 -21.21
CA TYR A 259 9.01 -1.35 -20.77
C TYR A 259 7.72 -2.06 -20.35
N LEU A 260 6.55 -1.41 -20.42
CA LEU A 260 5.27 -2.00 -20.05
C LEU A 260 5.01 -3.39 -20.70
N PRO A 261 5.38 -3.66 -21.97
CA PRO A 261 5.21 -4.98 -22.58
C PRO A 261 6.01 -6.12 -21.89
N PHE A 262 7.00 -5.79 -21.06
CA PHE A 262 7.79 -6.77 -20.30
C PHE A 262 7.23 -7.05 -18.90
N THR A 263 6.11 -6.42 -18.55
CA THR A 263 5.42 -6.69 -17.29
C THR A 263 4.48 -7.87 -17.41
N GLU A 264 4.35 -8.61 -16.32
CA GLU A 264 3.37 -9.68 -16.18
C GLU A 264 2.25 -9.21 -15.25
N THR A 265 1.00 -9.58 -15.53
CA THR A 265 -0.15 -9.19 -14.70
C THR A 265 -1.09 -10.37 -14.44
N VAL A 266 -1.72 -10.39 -13.27
CA VAL A 266 -2.77 -11.36 -12.93
C VAL A 266 -4.13 -10.71 -12.83
N LYS A 267 -5.13 -11.46 -13.29
CA LYS A 267 -6.54 -11.19 -13.03
C LYS A 267 -6.85 -11.51 -11.57
N ILE A 268 -7.08 -10.47 -10.76
CA ILE A 268 -7.76 -10.63 -9.46
C ILE A 268 -9.14 -10.02 -9.59
N SER A 269 -10.15 -10.87 -9.74
CA SER A 269 -11.54 -10.42 -9.79
C SER A 269 -11.97 -9.84 -8.45
N LEU A 270 -12.77 -8.78 -8.51
CA LEU A 270 -13.37 -8.19 -7.33
C LEU A 270 -14.58 -9.05 -6.93
N ARG A 271 -14.46 -9.76 -5.81
CA ARG A 271 -15.60 -10.38 -5.13
C ARG A 271 -16.06 -9.44 -4.03
N LEU A 272 -17.01 -8.56 -4.35
CA LEU A 272 -17.66 -7.73 -3.33
C LEU A 272 -18.49 -8.63 -2.42
N ALA A 273 -18.12 -8.70 -1.14
CA ALA A 273 -19.02 -9.25 -0.14
C ALA A 273 -20.27 -8.35 0.02
N PRO A 274 -21.41 -8.88 0.51
CA PRO A 274 -22.64 -8.10 0.72
C PRO A 274 -22.42 -6.82 1.55
N GLY A 275 -21.49 -6.84 2.51
CA GLY A 275 -21.14 -5.67 3.31
C GLY A 275 -20.52 -4.54 2.48
N GLY A 276 -19.74 -4.85 1.45
CA GLY A 276 -19.18 -3.84 0.53
C GLY A 276 -20.26 -3.13 -0.28
N LEU A 277 -21.21 -3.90 -0.83
CA LEU A 277 -22.36 -3.34 -1.55
C LEU A 277 -23.21 -2.45 -0.63
N LEU A 278 -23.44 -2.85 0.61
CA LEU A 278 -24.18 -2.04 1.58
C LEU A 278 -23.48 -0.70 1.85
N ILE A 279 -22.15 -0.72 2.04
CA ILE A 279 -21.36 0.51 2.26
C ILE A 279 -21.46 1.44 1.04
N GLU A 280 -21.39 0.91 -0.17
CA GLU A 280 -21.55 1.69 -1.40
C GLU A 280 -22.95 2.30 -1.51
N ILE A 281 -24.01 1.52 -1.27
CA ILE A 281 -25.40 1.99 -1.29
C ILE A 281 -25.61 3.11 -0.26
N LEU A 282 -25.16 2.93 0.98
CA LEU A 282 -25.25 3.95 2.02
C LEU A 282 -24.47 5.21 1.64
N GLY A 283 -23.29 5.06 1.03
CA GLY A 283 -22.53 6.18 0.49
C GLY A 283 -23.26 6.94 -0.61
N ILE A 284 -23.92 6.22 -1.54
CA ILE A 284 -24.75 6.83 -2.60
C ILE A 284 -25.92 7.60 -1.99
N ILE A 285 -26.63 7.02 -1.01
CA ILE A 285 -27.74 7.68 -0.31
C ILE A 285 -27.27 8.96 0.38
N LEU A 286 -26.11 8.93 1.04
CA LEU A 286 -25.50 10.10 1.67
C LEU A 286 -25.15 11.17 0.62
N VAL A 287 -24.55 10.78 -0.51
CA VAL A 287 -24.23 11.72 -1.59
C VAL A 287 -25.49 12.41 -2.14
N ILE A 288 -26.51 11.62 -2.51
CA ILE A 288 -27.77 12.14 -3.04
C ILE A 288 -28.44 13.07 -2.02
N SER A 289 -28.51 12.66 -0.75
CA SER A 289 -29.14 13.44 0.32
C SER A 289 -28.49 14.80 0.52
N GLY A 290 -27.18 14.93 0.28
CA GLY A 290 -26.46 16.16 0.58
C GLY A 290 -26.37 17.08 -0.63
N ILE A 291 -26.48 16.53 -1.85
CA ILE A 291 -26.78 17.30 -3.06
C ILE A 291 -28.17 17.94 -2.90
N ILE A 292 -29.19 17.17 -2.52
CA ILE A 292 -30.56 17.67 -2.33
C ILE A 292 -30.62 18.79 -1.28
N LYS A 293 -29.81 18.70 -0.22
CA LYS A 293 -29.80 19.67 0.88
C LYS A 293 -28.83 20.84 0.69
N ASP A 294 -28.11 20.90 -0.43
CA ASP A 294 -27.03 21.87 -0.70
C ASP A 294 -25.98 21.94 0.44
N ARG A 295 -25.62 20.76 0.97
CA ARG A 295 -24.66 20.62 2.09
C ARG A 295 -23.33 20.01 1.69
N LEU A 296 -23.26 19.43 0.49
CA LEU A 296 -22.09 18.75 -0.03
C LEU A 296 -21.31 19.63 -1.00
N SER A 297 -19.99 19.58 -0.90
CA SER A 297 -19.15 19.95 -2.04
C SER A 297 -19.39 18.94 -3.17
N TYR A 298 -19.76 19.43 -4.36
CA TYR A 298 -20.11 18.56 -5.49
C TYR A 298 -18.93 17.69 -5.95
N ALA A 299 -17.68 18.17 -5.86
CA ALA A 299 -16.51 17.40 -6.32
C ALA A 299 -16.33 16.06 -5.58
N PRO A 300 -16.23 16.02 -4.22
CA PRO A 300 -16.20 14.75 -3.48
C PRO A 300 -17.41 13.83 -3.74
N ALA A 301 -18.61 14.40 -3.90
CA ALA A 301 -19.82 13.66 -4.19
C ALA A 301 -19.76 12.96 -5.56
N ILE A 302 -19.43 13.70 -6.62
CA ILE A 302 -19.27 13.17 -7.97
C ILE A 302 -18.12 12.18 -8.01
N TYR A 303 -17.02 12.45 -7.31
CA TYR A 303 -15.89 11.53 -7.21
C TYR A 303 -16.31 10.18 -6.62
N PHE A 304 -17.07 10.18 -5.52
CA PHE A 304 -17.56 8.96 -4.92
C PHE A 304 -18.44 8.16 -5.90
N LEU A 305 -19.36 8.83 -6.59
CA LEU A 305 -20.22 8.19 -7.59
C LEU A 305 -19.42 7.62 -8.75
N LEU A 306 -18.50 8.41 -9.33
CA LEU A 306 -17.65 8.01 -10.43
C LEU A 306 -16.79 6.80 -10.06
N LEU A 307 -16.17 6.83 -8.89
CA LEU A 307 -15.30 5.75 -8.43
C LEU A 307 -16.08 4.44 -8.25
N THR A 308 -17.27 4.51 -7.66
CA THR A 308 -18.17 3.35 -7.52
C THR A 308 -18.63 2.83 -8.89
N SER A 309 -18.94 3.72 -9.83
CA SER A 309 -19.25 3.32 -11.21
C SER A 309 -18.08 2.64 -11.90
N VAL A 310 -16.87 3.19 -11.79
CA VAL A 310 -15.64 2.60 -12.34
C VAL A 310 -15.38 1.22 -11.73
N LEU A 311 -15.54 1.06 -10.42
CA LEU A 311 -15.41 -0.23 -9.74
C LEU A 311 -16.39 -1.26 -10.29
N LEU A 312 -17.67 -0.89 -10.44
CA LEU A 312 -18.70 -1.77 -10.97
C LEU A 312 -18.42 -2.15 -12.43
N THR A 313 -18.15 -1.17 -13.28
CA THR A 313 -17.86 -1.39 -14.71
C THR A 313 -16.65 -2.29 -14.90
N ILE A 314 -15.55 -2.02 -14.20
CA ILE A 314 -14.35 -2.83 -14.38
C ILE A 314 -14.57 -4.26 -13.88
N ASN A 315 -15.32 -4.44 -12.78
CA ASN A 315 -15.68 -5.77 -12.31
C ASN A 315 -16.54 -6.53 -13.32
N LEU A 316 -17.52 -5.86 -13.93
CA LEU A 316 -18.37 -6.43 -15.00
C LEU A 316 -17.54 -6.82 -16.23
N LEU A 317 -16.54 -6.02 -16.60
CA LEU A 317 -15.66 -6.27 -17.75
C LEU A 317 -14.51 -7.24 -17.44
N ASN A 318 -14.35 -7.68 -16.19
CA ASN A 318 -13.30 -8.60 -15.74
C ASN A 318 -11.87 -8.18 -16.21
N ILE A 319 -11.57 -6.88 -16.13
CA ILE A 319 -10.27 -6.34 -16.55
C ILE A 319 -9.19 -6.85 -15.57
N PRO A 320 -8.02 -7.32 -16.06
CA PRO A 320 -6.89 -7.80 -15.25
C PRO A 320 -6.21 -6.69 -14.44
N PHE A 321 -6.88 -6.16 -13.44
CA PHE A 321 -6.38 -5.05 -12.64
C PHE A 321 -6.78 -5.22 -11.18
N HIS A 322 -5.97 -4.76 -10.23
CA HIS A 322 -6.28 -4.79 -8.80
C HIS A 322 -7.27 -3.67 -8.41
N VAL A 323 -8.35 -3.53 -9.18
CA VAL A 323 -9.33 -2.44 -9.07
C VAL A 323 -9.99 -2.43 -7.70
N TYR A 324 -10.13 -3.60 -7.08
CA TYR A 324 -10.69 -3.70 -5.73
C TYR A 324 -9.94 -2.82 -4.72
N ARG A 325 -8.69 -2.44 -4.97
CA ARG A 325 -7.93 -1.50 -4.13
C ARG A 325 -8.43 -0.06 -4.25
N LEU A 326 -9.16 0.28 -5.32
CA LEU A 326 -9.80 1.58 -5.49
C LEU A 326 -11.00 1.77 -4.55
N ILE A 327 -11.62 0.69 -4.05
CA ILE A 327 -12.77 0.76 -3.12
C ILE A 327 -12.45 1.56 -1.86
N LEU A 328 -11.21 1.48 -1.40
CA LEU A 328 -10.71 2.21 -0.25
C LEU A 328 -10.95 3.72 -0.43
N PHE A 329 -10.66 4.26 -1.62
CA PHE A 329 -10.78 5.68 -1.88
C PHE A 329 -12.24 6.16 -1.90
N ALA A 330 -13.20 5.27 -2.14
CA ALA A 330 -14.62 5.56 -1.99
C ALA A 330 -14.98 5.58 -0.49
N ILE A 331 -14.58 4.53 0.24
CA ILE A 331 -14.89 4.35 1.66
C ILE A 331 -14.35 5.50 2.52
N ILE A 332 -13.11 5.94 2.28
CA ILE A 332 -12.50 7.03 3.05
C ILE A 332 -13.15 8.41 2.80
N MET A 333 -14.04 8.55 1.82
CA MET A 333 -14.84 9.78 1.64
C MET A 333 -16.07 9.82 2.57
N ILE A 334 -16.56 8.67 3.04
CA ILE A 334 -17.79 8.57 3.85
C ILE A 334 -17.74 9.46 5.10
N PRO A 335 -16.64 9.52 5.89
CA PRO A 335 -16.57 10.39 7.05
C PRO A 335 -16.81 11.87 6.73
N LEU A 336 -16.35 12.33 5.56
CA LEU A 336 -16.59 13.70 5.12
C LEU A 336 -18.08 13.98 4.92
N PHE A 337 -18.80 13.04 4.29
CA PHE A 337 -20.24 13.17 4.04
C PHE A 337 -21.02 13.11 5.35
N VAL A 338 -20.76 12.10 6.18
CA VAL A 338 -21.43 11.93 7.48
C VAL A 338 -21.35 13.20 8.33
N VAL A 339 -20.16 13.79 8.40
CA VAL A 339 -19.93 15.02 9.18
C VAL A 339 -20.65 16.25 8.62
N GLN A 340 -20.97 16.30 7.32
CA GLN A 340 -21.76 17.39 6.76
C GLN A 340 -23.26 17.26 7.08
N PHE A 341 -23.74 16.05 7.36
CA PHE A 341 -25.12 15.82 7.81
C PHE A 341 -25.30 15.97 9.31
N LEU A 342 -24.36 15.43 10.08
CA LEU A 342 -24.33 15.59 11.52
C LEU A 342 -23.99 17.05 11.79
N ASN A 343 -24.76 17.78 12.60
CA ASN A 343 -24.40 19.15 12.99
C ASN A 343 -23.31 19.08 14.09
N PRO A 344 -22.00 19.08 13.75
CA PRO A 344 -20.96 18.70 14.69
C PRO A 344 -20.68 19.83 15.66
N GLU A 345 -21.28 21.01 15.46
CA GLU A 345 -21.16 22.10 16.42
C GLU A 345 -21.86 21.79 17.74
N LYS A 346 -22.85 20.88 17.74
CA LYS A 346 -23.52 20.42 18.97
C LYS A 346 -22.85 19.18 19.59
N HIS A 347 -22.45 18.21 18.76
CA HIS A 347 -22.00 16.89 19.24
C HIS A 347 -20.64 16.43 18.68
N GLY A 348 -19.95 17.27 17.90
CA GLY A 348 -18.75 16.87 17.16
C GLY A 348 -17.57 16.49 18.06
N TYR A 349 -17.50 17.05 19.28
CA TYR A 349 -16.49 16.66 20.28
C TYR A 349 -16.71 15.24 20.77
N LEU A 350 -17.96 14.90 21.12
CA LEU A 350 -18.33 13.56 21.58
C LEU A 350 -18.13 12.54 20.47
N LEU A 351 -18.52 12.89 19.24
CA LEU A 351 -18.34 12.01 18.09
C LEU A 351 -16.86 11.81 17.75
N ALA A 352 -16.05 12.87 17.79
CA ALA A 352 -14.61 12.76 17.60
C ALA A 352 -13.97 11.91 18.71
N ALA A 353 -14.34 12.13 19.98
CA ALA A 353 -13.85 11.33 21.10
C ALA A 353 -14.24 9.86 20.97
N LEU A 354 -15.48 9.56 20.55
CA LEU A 354 -15.95 8.21 20.33
C LEU A 354 -15.22 7.54 19.15
N MET A 355 -14.99 8.26 18.05
CA MET A 355 -14.19 7.75 16.93
C MET A 355 -12.74 7.48 17.33
N VAL A 356 -12.15 8.37 18.12
CA VAL A 356 -10.81 8.23 18.70
C VAL A 356 -10.73 7.00 19.61
N PHE A 357 -11.74 6.80 20.46
CA PHE A 357 -11.85 5.61 21.31
C PHE A 357 -12.02 4.33 20.48
N LEU A 358 -12.81 4.37 19.41
CA LEU A 358 -12.97 3.24 18.50
C LEU A 358 -11.66 2.90 17.79
N VAL A 359 -10.85 3.88 17.37
CA VAL A 359 -9.50 3.63 16.83
C VAL A 359 -8.70 2.79 17.82
N TYR A 360 -8.73 3.16 19.11
CA TYR A 360 -8.05 2.42 20.16
C TYR A 360 -8.54 0.96 20.28
N CYS A 361 -9.86 0.75 20.40
CA CYS A 361 -10.43 -0.59 20.54
C CYS A 361 -10.16 -1.49 19.33
N LEU A 362 -10.15 -0.92 18.13
CA LEU A 362 -9.98 -1.68 16.89
C LEU A 362 -8.52 -1.97 16.59
N ALA A 363 -7.64 -1.00 16.84
CA ALA A 363 -6.22 -1.16 16.57
C ALA A 363 -5.55 -2.18 17.50
N SER A 364 -5.96 -2.23 18.77
CA SER A 364 -5.36 -3.10 19.78
C SER A 364 -5.63 -4.59 19.56
N ASN A 365 -6.75 -4.96 18.93
CA ASN A 365 -7.20 -6.36 18.89
C ASN A 365 -6.87 -7.09 17.58
N ASN A 366 -6.63 -6.39 16.47
CA ASN A 366 -6.59 -7.02 15.14
C ASN A 366 -5.30 -6.76 14.35
N ILE A 367 -4.47 -5.82 14.78
CA ILE A 367 -3.30 -5.39 14.00
C ILE A 367 -2.05 -6.08 14.53
N ALA A 368 -1.39 -6.87 13.70
CA ALA A 368 -0.20 -7.65 14.05
C ALA A 368 1.07 -6.76 14.02
N VAL A 369 1.12 -5.74 14.88
CA VAL A 369 2.22 -4.76 14.97
C VAL A 369 3.59 -5.38 15.24
N TYR A 370 3.63 -6.55 15.87
CA TYR A 370 4.87 -7.28 16.14
C TYR A 370 5.46 -7.96 14.90
N GLY A 371 4.64 -8.29 13.89
CA GLY A 371 5.08 -9.02 12.71
C GLY A 371 5.74 -10.39 13.00
N PRO A 372 6.24 -11.07 11.96
CA PRO A 372 7.05 -12.27 12.14
C PRO A 372 8.41 -11.88 12.72
N LYS A 373 8.91 -12.66 13.69
CA LYS A 373 10.30 -12.56 14.14
C LYS A 373 11.22 -13.11 13.07
N MET A 374 12.38 -12.46 12.92
CA MET A 374 13.48 -12.96 12.11
C MET A 374 13.88 -14.37 12.59
N PRO A 375 13.86 -15.39 11.73
CA PRO A 375 14.31 -16.71 12.11
C PRO A 375 15.81 -16.70 12.36
N GLU A 376 16.26 -17.49 13.34
CA GLU A 376 17.68 -17.81 13.49
C GLU A 376 18.10 -18.70 12.33
N LEU A 377 19.04 -18.19 11.54
CA LEU A 377 19.50 -18.80 10.32
C LEU A 377 20.98 -19.15 10.48
N THR A 378 21.27 -20.41 10.80
CA THR A 378 22.62 -20.96 10.82
C THR A 378 22.90 -21.59 9.46
N PHE A 379 23.83 -21.01 8.71
CA PHE A 379 24.20 -21.54 7.40
C PHE A 379 25.71 -21.65 7.25
N ASN A 380 26.15 -22.75 6.65
CA ASN A 380 27.49 -22.82 6.10
C ASN A 380 27.54 -21.97 4.82
N ARG A 381 28.19 -20.80 4.87
CA ARG A 381 28.33 -19.88 3.74
C ARG A 381 28.92 -20.57 2.49
N GLN A 382 29.75 -21.61 2.67
CA GLN A 382 30.32 -22.37 1.57
C GLN A 382 29.28 -23.20 0.79
N ALA A 383 28.09 -23.45 1.37
CA ALA A 383 27.00 -24.14 0.70
C ALA A 383 26.33 -23.28 -0.38
N PHE A 384 26.47 -21.96 -0.31
CA PHE A 384 25.92 -21.03 -1.30
C PHE A 384 27.00 -20.58 -2.29
N LYS A 385 27.43 -21.50 -3.16
CA LYS A 385 28.20 -21.11 -4.35
C LYS A 385 27.21 -20.80 -5.48
N ASN A 386 27.28 -19.59 -6.02
CA ASN A 386 26.47 -19.08 -7.15
C ASN A 386 24.99 -18.80 -6.81
N ARG A 387 24.06 -19.35 -7.61
CA ARG A 387 22.62 -19.08 -7.53
C ARG A 387 21.91 -20.20 -6.78
N THR A 388 21.10 -19.81 -5.80
CA THR A 388 20.35 -20.72 -4.93
C THR A 388 18.87 -20.48 -5.08
N TRP A 389 18.10 -21.55 -5.27
CA TRP A 389 16.64 -21.46 -5.28
C TRP A 389 16.09 -21.73 -3.90
N VAL A 390 15.47 -20.74 -3.27
CA VAL A 390 14.75 -20.91 -2.01
C VAL A 390 13.30 -21.29 -2.30
N VAL A 391 12.94 -22.55 -2.04
CA VAL A 391 11.60 -23.13 -2.25
C VAL A 391 11.05 -23.56 -0.90
N ILE A 392 10.20 -22.72 -0.31
CA ILE A 392 9.64 -22.94 1.02
C ILE A 392 8.13 -22.71 0.94
N PRO A 393 7.31 -23.69 1.35
CA PRO A 393 5.87 -23.54 1.35
C PRO A 393 5.44 -22.60 2.49
N PRO A 394 4.32 -21.87 2.33
CA PRO A 394 3.81 -20.97 3.37
C PRO A 394 3.59 -21.63 4.72
N SER A 395 3.31 -22.94 4.74
CA SER A 395 3.11 -23.72 5.98
C SER A 395 4.38 -23.85 6.84
N ASP A 396 5.55 -23.56 6.26
CA ASP A 396 6.85 -23.68 6.91
C ASP A 396 7.53 -22.32 7.15
N GLU A 397 6.91 -21.20 6.75
CA GLU A 397 7.41 -19.86 7.03
C GLU A 397 6.42 -19.07 7.89
N ASN A 398 6.94 -18.26 8.82
CA ASN A 398 6.12 -17.40 9.69
C ASN A 398 5.38 -16.31 8.90
N SER A 399 5.79 -16.07 7.66
CA SER A 399 5.20 -15.10 6.76
C SER A 399 5.57 -15.44 5.32
N PRO A 400 4.64 -15.28 4.35
CA PRO A 400 4.93 -15.37 2.94
C PRO A 400 6.14 -14.53 2.54
N HIS A 401 6.98 -15.07 1.65
CA HIS A 401 8.14 -14.40 1.03
C HIS A 401 9.32 -14.09 1.96
N LEU A 402 9.19 -14.37 3.26
CA LEU A 402 10.16 -14.01 4.27
C LEU A 402 11.55 -14.55 3.93
N LEU A 403 11.67 -15.87 3.84
CA LEU A 403 12.96 -16.53 3.63
C LEU A 403 13.48 -16.33 2.21
N GLN A 404 12.59 -16.16 1.24
CA GLN A 404 12.93 -15.87 -0.16
C GLN A 404 13.69 -14.55 -0.30
N HIS A 405 13.47 -13.57 0.57
CA HIS A 405 14.19 -12.29 0.55
C HIS A 405 15.29 -12.19 1.59
N VAL A 406 15.06 -12.71 2.80
CA VAL A 406 16.03 -12.64 3.89
C VAL A 406 17.34 -13.34 3.52
N ILE A 407 17.27 -14.52 2.90
CA ILE A 407 18.47 -15.30 2.56
C ILE A 407 19.32 -14.57 1.50
N PRO A 408 18.77 -14.14 0.34
CA PRO A 408 19.51 -13.33 -0.63
C PRO A 408 20.12 -12.07 -0.04
N THR A 409 19.38 -11.36 0.81
CA THR A 409 19.84 -10.13 1.45
C THR A 409 21.03 -10.40 2.38
N ARG A 410 20.87 -11.35 3.31
CA ARG A 410 21.84 -11.63 4.39
C ARG A 410 23.11 -12.29 3.85
N PHE A 411 22.98 -13.20 2.90
CA PHE A 411 24.11 -13.98 2.38
C PHE A 411 24.67 -13.43 1.07
N ARG A 412 24.04 -12.39 0.49
CA ARG A 412 24.40 -11.80 -0.81
C ARG A 412 24.43 -12.84 -1.93
N VAL A 413 23.41 -13.69 -1.96
CA VAL A 413 23.27 -14.80 -2.94
C VAL A 413 22.12 -14.50 -3.89
N ALA A 414 22.31 -14.76 -5.18
CA ALA A 414 21.23 -14.63 -6.15
C ALA A 414 20.20 -15.74 -5.94
N SER A 415 18.92 -15.36 -5.88
CA SER A 415 17.75 -16.24 -5.86
C SER A 415 16.97 -16.12 -7.17
N LEU A 416 15.97 -16.99 -7.34
CA LEU A 416 15.07 -16.92 -8.50
C LEU A 416 13.74 -16.24 -8.18
N LYS A 417 13.24 -16.40 -6.96
CA LYS A 417 11.94 -15.87 -6.57
C LYS A 417 12.10 -14.67 -5.66
N GLY A 418 11.43 -13.57 -6.03
CA GLY A 418 11.26 -12.37 -5.22
C GLY A 418 9.79 -11.92 -5.18
N LEU A 419 9.54 -10.74 -4.63
CA LEU A 419 8.19 -10.20 -4.49
C LEU A 419 7.67 -9.60 -5.80
N PHE A 420 8.50 -8.83 -6.51
CA PHE A 420 8.08 -8.06 -7.69
C PHE A 420 8.03 -8.91 -8.96
N VAL A 421 7.19 -9.95 -8.93
CA VAL A 421 7.03 -10.93 -10.01
C VAL A 421 6.59 -10.26 -11.32
N GLU A 422 5.83 -9.16 -11.24
CA GLU A 422 5.37 -8.39 -12.38
C GLU A 422 6.50 -7.64 -13.10
N SER A 423 7.68 -7.54 -12.47
CA SER A 423 8.84 -6.81 -12.97
C SER A 423 9.76 -7.65 -13.87
N SER A 424 9.40 -8.90 -14.19
CA SER A 424 10.23 -9.74 -15.05
C SER A 424 9.40 -10.71 -15.90
N PRO A 425 9.65 -10.80 -17.22
CA PRO A 425 9.00 -11.79 -18.07
C PRO A 425 9.42 -13.23 -17.69
N ASN A 426 10.55 -13.41 -17.00
CA ASN A 426 10.99 -14.71 -16.52
C ASN A 426 10.16 -15.23 -15.34
N ALA A 427 9.42 -14.35 -14.65
CA ALA A 427 8.68 -14.72 -13.45
C ALA A 427 7.68 -15.85 -13.74
N ARG A 428 6.97 -15.80 -14.87
CA ARG A 428 6.03 -16.85 -15.30
C ARG A 428 6.68 -18.23 -15.32
N PHE A 429 7.86 -18.32 -15.93
CA PHE A 429 8.59 -19.57 -16.11
C PHE A 429 9.18 -20.09 -14.80
N ILE A 430 9.75 -19.19 -14.00
CA ILE A 430 10.32 -19.50 -12.69
C ILE A 430 9.24 -20.02 -11.75
N LEU A 431 8.13 -19.30 -11.64
CA LEU A 431 7.03 -19.66 -10.75
C LEU A 431 6.32 -20.96 -11.20
N SER A 432 6.20 -21.19 -12.50
CA SER A 432 5.69 -22.47 -13.03
C SER A 432 6.60 -23.64 -12.65
N THR A 433 7.92 -23.42 -12.71
CA THR A 433 8.92 -24.43 -12.34
C THR A 433 8.95 -24.65 -10.83
N GLU A 434 8.70 -23.62 -10.03
CA GLU A 434 8.56 -23.76 -8.57
C GLU A 434 7.35 -24.64 -8.22
N LYS A 435 6.21 -24.48 -8.91
CA LYS A 435 5.05 -25.37 -8.74
C LYS A 435 5.33 -26.81 -9.14
N LEU A 436 6.29 -27.05 -10.06
CA LEU A 436 6.76 -28.40 -10.35
C LEU A 436 7.61 -28.95 -9.20
N LEU A 437 8.49 -28.13 -8.62
CA LEU A 437 9.33 -28.52 -7.49
C LEU A 437 8.50 -28.85 -6.26
N ASP A 438 7.56 -27.98 -5.92
CA ASP A 438 6.68 -28.09 -4.77
C ASP A 438 5.29 -27.52 -5.10
N GLN A 439 4.28 -28.39 -5.09
CA GLN A 439 2.90 -27.99 -5.38
C GLN A 439 2.30 -27.09 -4.28
N HIS A 440 2.85 -27.16 -3.06
CA HIS A 440 2.43 -26.37 -1.91
C HIS A 440 3.06 -24.98 -1.87
N SER A 441 4.13 -24.74 -2.64
CA SER A 441 4.76 -23.42 -2.73
C SER A 441 3.79 -22.35 -3.20
N MET A 442 3.74 -21.20 -2.53
CA MET A 442 2.86 -20.10 -2.91
C MET A 442 3.40 -19.41 -4.15
N VAL A 443 2.61 -19.41 -5.21
CA VAL A 443 2.86 -18.62 -6.42
C VAL A 443 1.76 -17.58 -6.53
N TRP A 444 2.14 -16.34 -6.80
CA TRP A 444 1.21 -15.22 -6.94
C TRP A 444 1.63 -14.32 -8.10
N GLY A 445 0.72 -13.44 -8.52
CA GLY A 445 1.00 -12.34 -9.46
C GLY A 445 1.21 -12.71 -10.93
N VAL A 446 1.48 -13.99 -11.27
CA VAL A 446 1.61 -14.46 -12.67
C VAL A 446 0.94 -15.83 -12.89
N PRO A 447 0.20 -16.06 -14.00
CA PRO A 447 -0.37 -17.37 -14.31
C PRO A 447 0.73 -18.42 -14.51
N THR A 448 0.57 -19.62 -13.96
CA THR A 448 1.51 -20.72 -14.22
C THR A 448 1.14 -21.46 -15.51
N MET A 449 2.13 -21.79 -16.35
CA MET A 449 1.90 -22.45 -17.63
C MET A 449 1.85 -23.98 -17.55
N ILE A 450 2.32 -24.56 -16.45
CA ILE A 450 2.51 -26.01 -16.37
C ILE A 450 1.28 -26.66 -15.75
N THR A 451 0.65 -27.54 -16.52
CA THR A 451 -0.52 -28.31 -16.08
C THR A 451 -0.10 -29.35 -15.04
N LYS A 452 -0.99 -29.62 -14.08
CA LYS A 452 -0.76 -30.61 -13.02
C LYS A 452 -0.56 -32.03 -13.59
N ASP A 453 -0.99 -32.26 -14.83
CA ASP A 453 -1.16 -33.59 -15.42
C ASP A 453 0.03 -34.09 -16.25
N LEU A 454 1.15 -33.36 -16.27
CA LEU A 454 2.34 -33.86 -16.97
C LEU A 454 2.89 -35.15 -16.31
N PRO A 455 3.32 -36.15 -17.12
CA PRO A 455 4.02 -37.33 -16.60
C PRO A 455 5.24 -36.96 -15.76
N LYS A 456 5.53 -37.78 -14.74
CA LYS A 456 6.62 -37.54 -13.78
C LYS A 456 7.99 -37.38 -14.46
N GLU A 457 8.25 -38.14 -15.51
CA GLU A 457 9.49 -38.08 -16.28
C GLU A 457 9.62 -36.74 -17.04
N THR A 458 8.56 -36.31 -17.70
CA THR A 458 8.49 -35.01 -18.37
C THR A 458 8.73 -33.86 -17.39
N LYS A 459 8.12 -33.92 -16.19
CA LYS A 459 8.37 -32.93 -15.12
C LYS A 459 9.83 -32.89 -14.69
N ARG A 460 10.48 -34.05 -14.52
CA ARG A 460 11.92 -34.14 -14.19
C ARG A 460 12.79 -33.53 -15.29
N ASN A 461 12.50 -33.84 -16.55
CA ASN A 461 13.27 -33.34 -17.69
C ASN A 461 13.14 -31.83 -17.85
N ILE A 462 11.92 -31.29 -17.73
CA ILE A 462 11.68 -29.84 -17.72
C ILE A 462 12.46 -29.20 -16.57
N LEU A 463 12.32 -29.73 -15.35
CA LEU A 463 12.98 -29.18 -14.18
C LEU A 463 14.51 -29.18 -14.32
N ALA A 464 15.11 -30.29 -14.73
CA ALA A 464 16.56 -30.39 -14.94
C ALA A 464 17.06 -29.37 -15.97
N ARG A 465 16.31 -29.16 -17.06
CA ARG A 465 16.62 -28.15 -18.07
C ARG A 465 16.51 -26.73 -17.49
N MET A 466 15.47 -26.44 -16.71
CA MET A 466 15.27 -25.12 -16.10
C MET A 466 16.36 -24.80 -15.08
N LEU A 467 16.71 -25.76 -14.21
CA LEU A 467 17.82 -25.60 -13.26
C LEU A 467 19.13 -25.30 -13.99
N ARG A 468 19.40 -25.96 -15.12
CA ARG A 468 20.58 -25.70 -15.95
C ARG A 468 20.54 -24.31 -16.60
N ILE A 469 19.43 -23.95 -17.25
CA ILE A 469 19.25 -22.65 -17.92
C ILE A 469 19.47 -21.49 -16.93
N TYR A 470 18.90 -21.62 -15.73
CA TYR A 470 19.02 -20.58 -14.71
C TYR A 470 20.31 -20.67 -13.90
N GLY A 471 21.19 -21.63 -14.14
CA GLY A 471 22.44 -21.80 -13.41
C GLY A 471 22.22 -22.10 -11.92
N ILE A 472 21.18 -22.86 -11.57
CA ILE A 472 20.86 -23.20 -10.18
C ILE A 472 21.71 -24.37 -9.73
N ASN A 473 22.60 -24.09 -8.78
CA ASN A 473 23.52 -25.07 -8.22
C ASN A 473 23.01 -25.71 -6.93
N SER A 474 22.03 -25.07 -6.29
CA SER A 474 21.48 -25.52 -5.01
C SER A 474 20.01 -25.13 -4.90
N VAL A 475 19.22 -26.02 -4.30
CA VAL A 475 17.84 -25.76 -3.92
C VAL A 475 17.74 -25.89 -2.41
N LEU A 476 17.26 -24.84 -1.76
CA LEU A 476 16.99 -24.81 -0.33
C LEU A 476 15.49 -25.04 -0.13
N SER A 477 15.14 -26.08 0.64
CA SER A 477 13.76 -26.37 1.04
C SER A 477 13.72 -26.89 2.47
N THR A 478 12.56 -26.72 3.11
CA THR A 478 12.24 -27.23 4.45
C THR A 478 11.83 -28.70 4.45
N HIS A 479 11.59 -29.28 3.27
CA HIS A 479 11.19 -30.67 3.13
C HIS A 479 11.87 -31.33 1.92
N THR A 480 11.78 -32.66 1.83
CA THR A 480 12.38 -33.40 0.71
C THR A 480 11.59 -33.13 -0.57
N LEU A 481 12.28 -32.67 -1.61
CA LEU A 481 11.68 -32.43 -2.92
C LEU A 481 11.73 -33.72 -3.77
N PRO A 482 10.60 -34.40 -4.04
CA PRO A 482 10.60 -35.75 -4.64
C PRO A 482 11.22 -35.81 -6.04
N LEU A 483 11.19 -34.70 -6.78
CA LEU A 483 11.80 -34.60 -8.11
C LEU A 483 13.33 -34.45 -8.08
N LEU A 484 13.91 -34.14 -6.92
CA LEU A 484 15.35 -33.91 -6.73
C LEU A 484 16.04 -34.99 -5.89
N LYS A 485 15.36 -36.10 -5.53
CA LYS A 485 15.89 -37.15 -4.64
C LYS A 485 17.27 -37.74 -5.05
N ASN A 486 17.74 -37.49 -6.27
CA ASN A 486 19.03 -37.97 -6.79
C ASN A 486 19.98 -36.84 -7.22
N THR A 487 19.66 -35.58 -6.90
CA THR A 487 20.35 -34.39 -7.42
C THR A 487 20.67 -33.45 -6.26
N VAL A 488 21.70 -33.78 -5.47
CA VAL A 488 22.30 -32.95 -4.39
C VAL A 488 21.29 -32.11 -3.60
N THR A 489 20.37 -32.78 -2.89
CA THR A 489 19.60 -32.15 -1.81
C THR A 489 20.28 -32.49 -0.49
N ARG A 490 21.25 -31.67 -0.05
CA ARG A 490 21.56 -31.64 1.38
C ARG A 490 20.46 -30.79 2.03
N PRO A 491 19.75 -31.28 3.06
CA PRO A 491 18.95 -30.38 3.89
C PRO A 491 19.92 -29.40 4.53
N ALA A 492 19.99 -28.17 4.01
CA ALA A 492 20.96 -27.17 4.46
C ALA A 492 20.51 -26.46 5.74
N PHE A 493 19.51 -27.01 6.43
CA PHE A 493 18.88 -26.38 7.59
C PHE A 493 18.19 -27.41 8.50
N SER A 494 18.32 -27.21 9.82
CA SER A 494 17.27 -27.61 10.76
C SER A 494 16.44 -26.36 11.06
N TYR A 495 15.23 -26.26 10.49
CA TYR A 495 14.23 -25.35 11.03
C TYR A 495 13.82 -25.95 12.35
N ASP A 496 14.39 -25.45 13.44
CA ASP A 496 13.85 -25.81 14.73
C ASP A 496 12.48 -25.12 14.82
N LYS A 497 11.42 -25.82 14.42
CA LYS A 497 10.03 -25.45 14.71
C LYS A 497 9.76 -25.45 16.24
N ALA A 498 10.79 -25.56 17.08
CA ALA A 498 10.71 -25.65 18.53
C ALA A 498 9.90 -24.49 19.13
N ARG A 499 8.62 -24.81 19.26
CA ARG A 499 7.62 -24.34 20.21
C ARG A 499 7.26 -22.85 20.06
N PRO A 500 6.06 -22.54 19.53
CA PRO A 500 5.39 -21.32 19.95
C PRO A 500 5.10 -21.49 21.45
N HIS A 501 5.98 -20.97 22.31
CA HIS A 501 5.61 -20.61 23.67
C HIS A 501 4.72 -19.36 23.59
N PHE A 502 3.50 -19.53 23.07
CA PHE A 502 2.38 -18.69 23.44
C PHE A 502 1.69 -19.40 24.60
N LYS A 503 2.07 -19.06 25.84
CA LYS A 503 1.07 -19.06 26.90
C LYS A 503 0.16 -17.87 26.60
N LEU A 504 -1.11 -18.16 26.31
CA LEU A 504 -2.18 -17.18 26.43
C LEU A 504 -2.22 -16.65 27.86
#